data_AF-A0A7X8B9X7-F1
#
_entry.id   AF-A0A7X8B9X7-F1
#
_cell.length_a   1.000
_cell.length_b   1.000
_cell.length_c   1.000
_cell.angle_alpha   90.00
_cell.angle_beta   90.00
_cell.angle_gamma   90.00
#
_symmetry.space_group_name_H-M   'P 1'
#
loop_
_entity.id
_entity.type
_entity.pdbx_description
1 polymer ?
#
loop_
_entity_poly.entity_id
_entity_poly.type
_entity_poly.pdbx_seq_one_letter_code
_entity_poly.pdbx_strand_id
1 'polypeptide(L)'
;MAEGRRPWGKVRRLPSGRYQASYIIGSVRGVDPGIRYTALQTFDAKGDAWGWLDRERRLIDRGDWTPPIERFHAAEEERRRRQAAREAADAVPTIAVYGSRYLERADLAATSRDRYRQLFRFYILAEPATLTRRGMTKGKPVAKRGLGEVRVSELTRADVRLWWQGLPVGVRESSCRQAYDLLRAIMNSAVEAELIDANPVQVKAATQAQASRERETDPLPIDVLYAVAEQMPAPWRLGVLLGGVLGLRSGEVRALQRRDFNLTGDIPTVKVHQSVKEAEGKIEIGPLKTARKGIASRTLPIPAALVDDVKVHLRQYTQPGRTGLLFWRTRDGGPVRSADWLRAFKKACTNVANRLEADAAAHLAQTGEPESDASQRIRELLTGRGGYVFHGTRVTGLTWAYRLSGGNLRAVQAIAGHTSPKMALRYQRAEMDYLTTVADNVSAMIEASTRQP
;
A
#
# COMPACT_ATOMS: atom_id res chain seq x y z
N MET A 1 6.86 -76.30 -46.13
CA MET A 1 5.56 -75.62 -45.87
C MET A 1 5.59 -75.12 -44.44
N ALA A 2 5.63 -73.80 -44.24
CA ALA A 2 5.67 -73.22 -42.89
C ALA A 2 4.27 -73.35 -42.26
N GLU A 3 4.19 -74.01 -41.10
CA GLU A 3 2.99 -74.02 -40.27
C GLU A 3 2.60 -72.58 -39.93
N GLY A 4 1.54 -72.09 -40.57
CA GLY A 4 0.99 -70.77 -40.27
C GLY A 4 0.53 -70.73 -38.81
N ARG A 5 1.32 -70.10 -37.95
CA ARG A 5 0.95 -69.83 -36.55
C ARG A 5 -0.47 -69.24 -36.54
N ARG A 6 -1.39 -69.92 -35.87
CA ARG A 6 -2.76 -69.42 -35.69
C ARG A 6 -2.69 -68.01 -35.08
N PRO A 7 -3.29 -67.00 -35.71
CA PRO A 7 -3.20 -65.64 -35.22
C PRO A 7 -3.89 -65.53 -33.84
N TRP A 8 -3.26 -64.81 -32.92
CA TRP A 8 -3.73 -64.67 -31.54
C TRP A 8 -5.04 -63.87 -31.49
N GLY A 9 -6.12 -64.52 -31.08
CA GLY A 9 -7.48 -63.95 -31.07
C GLY A 9 -8.32 -64.31 -32.29
N LYS A 10 -9.47 -63.64 -32.43
CA LYS A 10 -10.49 -63.87 -33.47
C LYS A 10 -11.03 -62.54 -33.98
N VAL A 11 -10.98 -62.34 -35.29
CA VAL A 11 -11.65 -61.25 -36.00
C VAL A 11 -12.82 -61.81 -36.82
N ARG A 12 -14.01 -61.25 -36.64
CA ARG A 12 -15.22 -61.60 -37.43
C ARG A 12 -15.80 -60.38 -38.13
N ARG A 13 -16.37 -60.56 -39.33
CA ARG A 13 -17.14 -59.52 -40.04
C ARG A 13 -18.59 -59.58 -39.55
N LEU A 14 -19.18 -58.43 -39.23
CA LEU A 14 -20.56 -58.28 -38.80
C LEU A 14 -21.47 -57.99 -40.02
N PRO A 15 -22.80 -58.22 -39.91
CA PRO A 15 -23.76 -57.86 -40.97
C PRO A 15 -23.70 -56.39 -41.39
N SER A 16 -23.27 -55.50 -40.50
CA SER A 16 -23.03 -54.07 -40.77
C SER A 16 -21.81 -53.79 -41.68
N GLY A 17 -21.08 -54.82 -42.11
CA GLY A 17 -19.85 -54.69 -42.89
C GLY A 17 -18.59 -54.43 -42.06
N ARG A 18 -18.73 -54.02 -40.78
CA ARG A 18 -17.63 -53.74 -39.85
C ARG A 18 -17.01 -55.02 -39.26
N TYR A 19 -15.80 -54.92 -38.75
CA TYR A 19 -15.03 -56.00 -38.14
C TYR A 19 -15.05 -55.91 -36.61
N GLN A 20 -15.22 -57.05 -35.93
CA GLN A 20 -15.13 -57.15 -34.48
C GLN A 20 -13.97 -58.06 -34.10
N ALA A 21 -13.14 -57.60 -33.18
CA ALA A 21 -12.02 -58.36 -32.62
C ALA A 21 -12.36 -58.89 -31.21
N SER A 22 -11.85 -60.07 -30.89
CA SER A 22 -11.94 -60.67 -29.56
C SER A 22 -10.77 -61.62 -29.30
N TYR A 23 -10.38 -61.81 -28.05
CA TYR A 23 -9.37 -62.79 -27.64
C TYR A 23 -9.82 -63.53 -26.39
N ILE A 24 -9.16 -64.64 -26.10
CA ILE A 24 -9.31 -65.39 -24.84
C ILE A 24 -7.99 -65.24 -24.12
N ILE A 25 -8.02 -64.79 -22.87
CA ILE A 25 -6.82 -64.65 -22.07
C ILE A 25 -6.39 -66.02 -21.53
N GLY A 26 -5.08 -66.27 -21.55
CA GLY A 26 -4.48 -67.45 -20.91
C GLY A 26 -4.32 -67.24 -19.41
N SER A 27 -3.33 -67.91 -18.80
CA SER A 27 -3.01 -67.76 -17.39
C SER A 27 -2.30 -66.42 -17.10
N VAL A 28 -3.08 -65.35 -16.94
CA VAL A 28 -2.61 -64.07 -16.38
C VAL A 28 -3.01 -64.04 -14.90
N ARG A 29 -2.09 -63.60 -14.03
CA ARG A 29 -2.28 -63.64 -12.58
C ARG A 29 -3.48 -62.74 -12.19
N GLY A 30 -4.47 -63.30 -11.49
CA GLY A 30 -5.65 -62.57 -11.02
C GLY A 30 -6.83 -62.51 -12.00
N VAL A 31 -6.80 -63.26 -13.10
CA VAL A 31 -7.89 -63.33 -14.09
C VAL A 31 -8.23 -64.78 -14.37
N ASP A 32 -9.52 -65.11 -14.40
CA ASP A 32 -9.96 -66.47 -14.72
C ASP A 32 -9.62 -66.82 -16.18
N PRO A 33 -8.88 -67.92 -16.42
CA PRO A 33 -8.55 -68.34 -17.78
C PRO A 33 -9.83 -68.76 -18.53
N GLY A 34 -9.90 -68.44 -19.81
CA GLY A 34 -11.02 -68.86 -20.67
C GLY A 34 -12.10 -67.80 -20.92
N ILE A 35 -12.05 -66.65 -20.25
CA ILE A 35 -12.95 -65.51 -20.53
C ILE A 35 -12.60 -64.89 -21.89
N ARG A 36 -13.63 -64.65 -22.71
CA ARG A 36 -13.49 -63.95 -24.00
C ARG A 36 -13.68 -62.45 -23.81
N TYR A 37 -12.65 -61.69 -24.13
CA TYR A 37 -12.70 -60.23 -24.17
C TYR A 37 -12.93 -59.75 -25.60
N THR A 38 -13.93 -58.90 -25.78
CA THR A 38 -14.29 -58.31 -27.08
C THR A 38 -13.92 -56.82 -27.09
N ALA A 39 -13.46 -56.33 -28.24
CA ALA A 39 -13.20 -54.89 -28.41
C ALA A 39 -14.48 -54.08 -28.18
N LEU A 40 -14.36 -52.95 -27.47
CA LEU A 40 -15.48 -52.04 -27.18
C LEU A 40 -16.00 -51.30 -28.42
N GLN A 41 -15.21 -51.27 -29.49
CA GLN A 41 -15.56 -50.68 -30.78
C GLN A 41 -15.42 -51.71 -31.90
N THR A 42 -16.20 -51.51 -32.98
CA THR A 42 -16.03 -52.23 -34.25
C THR A 42 -15.12 -51.42 -35.18
N PHE A 43 -14.40 -52.10 -36.06
CA PHE A 43 -13.39 -51.52 -36.96
C PHE A 43 -13.87 -51.53 -38.40
N ASP A 44 -13.45 -50.54 -39.20
CA ASP A 44 -13.84 -50.44 -40.61
C ASP A 44 -12.98 -51.33 -41.50
N ALA A 45 -11.69 -51.46 -41.18
CA ALA A 45 -10.77 -52.38 -41.85
C ALA A 45 -10.46 -53.62 -40.99
N LYS A 46 -10.30 -54.77 -41.65
CA LYS A 46 -9.86 -56.02 -41.01
C LYS A 46 -8.48 -55.88 -40.37
N GLY A 47 -7.60 -55.05 -40.96
CA GLY A 47 -6.26 -54.76 -40.45
C GLY A 47 -6.28 -54.05 -39.09
N ASP A 48 -7.18 -53.09 -38.89
CA ASP A 48 -7.30 -52.35 -37.61
C ASP A 48 -7.74 -53.25 -36.46
N ALA A 49 -8.63 -54.22 -36.75
CA ALA A 49 -9.08 -55.23 -35.80
C ALA A 49 -7.92 -56.14 -35.35
N TRP A 50 -7.03 -56.53 -36.28
CA TRP A 50 -5.80 -57.25 -35.95
C TRP A 50 -4.79 -56.36 -35.21
N GLY A 51 -4.66 -55.09 -35.61
CA GLY A 51 -3.82 -54.12 -34.92
C GLY A 51 -4.24 -53.86 -33.48
N TRP A 52 -5.54 -53.91 -33.19
CA TRP A 52 -6.04 -53.88 -31.81
C TRP A 52 -5.65 -55.14 -31.03
N LEU A 53 -5.82 -56.34 -31.61
CA LEU A 53 -5.39 -57.59 -30.97
C LEU A 53 -3.88 -57.59 -30.67
N ASP A 54 -3.06 -57.08 -31.58
CA ASP A 54 -1.62 -56.97 -31.34
C ASP A 54 -1.29 -56.01 -30.17
N ARG A 55 -2.01 -54.90 -30.03
CA ARG A 55 -1.87 -54.00 -28.86
C ARG A 55 -2.26 -54.69 -27.55
N GLU A 56 -3.36 -55.43 -27.54
CA GLU A 56 -3.81 -56.19 -26.36
C GLU A 56 -2.79 -57.27 -25.97
N ARG A 57 -2.21 -57.96 -26.96
CA ARG A 57 -1.15 -58.94 -26.74
C ARG A 57 0.08 -58.31 -26.10
N ARG A 58 0.53 -57.16 -26.61
CA ARG A 58 1.68 -56.44 -26.04
C ARG A 58 1.45 -56.00 -24.60
N LEU A 59 0.22 -55.64 -24.23
CA LEU A 59 -0.13 -55.30 -22.83
C LEU A 59 0.00 -56.53 -21.92
N ILE A 60 -0.44 -57.70 -22.40
CA ILE A 60 -0.31 -58.96 -21.65
C ILE A 60 1.16 -59.34 -21.51
N ASP A 61 1.92 -59.29 -22.60
CA ASP A 61 3.35 -59.64 -22.62
C ASP A 61 4.19 -58.76 -21.68
N ARG A 62 3.77 -57.49 -21.46
CA ARG A 62 4.43 -56.55 -20.53
C ARG A 62 3.95 -56.65 -19.09
N GLY A 63 2.86 -57.36 -18.83
CA GLY A 63 2.24 -57.43 -17.50
C GLY A 63 1.40 -56.21 -17.12
N ASP A 64 1.17 -55.26 -18.04
CA ASP A 64 0.38 -54.03 -17.83
C ASP A 64 -1.10 -54.22 -18.19
N TRP A 65 -1.51 -55.46 -18.46
CA TRP A 65 -2.85 -55.75 -18.96
C TRP A 65 -3.91 -55.63 -17.87
N THR A 66 -5.02 -55.03 -18.27
CA THR A 66 -6.28 -54.93 -17.53
C THR A 66 -7.44 -55.21 -18.50
N PRO A 67 -8.63 -55.64 -18.04
CA PRO A 67 -9.77 -55.82 -18.94
C PRO A 67 -10.07 -54.55 -19.76
N PRO A 68 -10.35 -54.66 -21.08
CA PRO A 68 -10.63 -53.49 -21.92
C PRO A 68 -11.74 -52.57 -21.40
N ILE A 69 -12.78 -53.14 -20.78
CA ILE A 69 -13.88 -52.40 -20.16
C ILE A 69 -13.45 -51.62 -18.92
N GLU A 70 -12.57 -52.18 -18.09
CA GLU A 70 -12.02 -51.50 -16.91
C GLU A 70 -11.11 -50.35 -17.30
N ARG A 71 -10.26 -50.52 -18.33
CA ARG A 71 -9.46 -49.40 -18.88
C ARG A 71 -10.32 -48.27 -19.41
N PHE A 72 -11.44 -48.60 -20.06
CA PHE A 72 -12.39 -47.62 -20.55
C PHE A 72 -13.03 -46.84 -19.39
N HIS A 73 -13.53 -47.53 -18.36
CA HIS A 73 -14.07 -46.88 -17.17
C HIS A 73 -13.03 -46.02 -16.44
N ALA A 74 -11.79 -46.51 -16.27
CA ALA A 74 -10.71 -45.74 -15.68
C ALA A 74 -10.38 -44.48 -16.50
N ALA A 75 -10.37 -44.58 -17.84
CA ALA A 75 -10.15 -43.43 -18.72
C ALA A 75 -11.33 -42.43 -18.71
N GLU A 76 -12.57 -42.90 -18.61
CA GLU A 76 -13.76 -42.05 -18.45
C GLU A 76 -13.78 -41.35 -17.09
N GLU A 77 -13.48 -42.06 -16.01
CA GLU A 77 -13.35 -41.48 -14.68
C GLU A 77 -12.23 -40.43 -14.63
N GLU A 78 -11.09 -40.70 -15.25
CA GLU A 78 -10.00 -39.74 -15.36
C GLU A 78 -10.42 -38.50 -16.16
N ARG A 79 -11.12 -38.68 -17.29
CA ARG A 79 -11.70 -37.57 -18.07
C ARG A 79 -12.68 -36.76 -17.23
N ARG A 80 -13.59 -37.42 -16.50
CA ARG A 80 -14.56 -36.76 -15.62
C ARG A 80 -13.87 -36.01 -14.49
N ARG A 81 -12.83 -36.59 -13.87
CA ARG A 81 -12.00 -35.92 -12.85
C ARG A 81 -11.31 -34.69 -13.41
N ARG A 82 -10.70 -34.80 -14.61
CA ARG A 82 -10.07 -33.67 -15.29
C ARG A 82 -11.08 -32.58 -15.66
N GLN A 83 -12.26 -32.96 -16.11
CA GLN A 83 -13.33 -32.02 -16.43
C GLN A 83 -13.86 -31.33 -15.17
N ALA A 84 -14.17 -32.07 -14.10
CA ALA A 84 -14.60 -31.51 -12.82
C ALA A 84 -13.54 -30.60 -12.20
N ALA A 85 -12.26 -30.97 -12.28
CA ALA A 85 -11.15 -30.12 -11.85
C ALA A 85 -11.07 -28.82 -12.66
N ARG A 86 -11.33 -28.89 -13.97
CA ARG A 86 -11.39 -27.71 -14.85
C ARG A 86 -12.58 -26.81 -14.52
N GLU A 87 -13.76 -27.38 -14.33
CA GLU A 87 -14.98 -26.65 -13.95
C GLU A 87 -14.84 -26.00 -12.56
N ALA A 88 -14.24 -26.69 -11.60
CA ALA A 88 -13.93 -26.14 -10.28
C ALA A 88 -12.91 -25.00 -10.36
N ALA A 89 -11.87 -25.12 -11.20
CA ALA A 89 -10.90 -24.04 -11.43
C ALA A 89 -11.56 -22.83 -12.14
N ASP A 90 -12.45 -23.06 -13.10
CA ASP A 90 -13.19 -22.02 -13.80
C ASP A 90 -14.17 -21.26 -12.88
N ALA A 91 -14.66 -21.92 -11.82
CA ALA A 91 -15.51 -21.31 -10.79
C ALA A 91 -14.77 -20.36 -9.83
N VAL A 92 -13.43 -20.44 -9.75
CA VAL A 92 -12.63 -19.53 -8.93
C VAL A 92 -12.68 -18.12 -9.55
N PRO A 93 -13.04 -17.08 -8.77
CA PRO A 93 -13.17 -15.73 -9.31
C PRO A 93 -11.85 -15.17 -9.83
N THR A 94 -11.95 -14.22 -10.76
CA THR A 94 -10.81 -13.40 -11.19
C THR A 94 -10.32 -12.50 -10.06
N ILE A 95 -9.07 -12.04 -10.16
CA ILE A 95 -8.50 -11.08 -9.21
C ILE A 95 -9.34 -9.81 -9.16
N ALA A 96 -9.86 -9.34 -10.30
CA ALA A 96 -10.76 -8.18 -10.34
C ALA A 96 -12.00 -8.37 -9.46
N VAL A 97 -12.68 -9.51 -9.59
CA VAL A 97 -13.91 -9.81 -8.82
C VAL A 97 -13.58 -10.03 -7.34
N TYR A 98 -12.60 -10.89 -7.05
CA TYR A 98 -12.22 -11.25 -5.68
C TYR A 98 -11.65 -10.05 -4.91
N GLY A 99 -10.74 -9.31 -5.54
CA GLY A 99 -10.14 -8.10 -4.97
C GLY A 99 -11.17 -7.01 -4.72
N SER A 100 -12.14 -6.81 -5.61
CA SER A 100 -13.23 -5.82 -5.38
C SER A 100 -14.04 -6.17 -4.13
N ARG A 101 -14.42 -7.45 -3.95
CA ARG A 101 -15.12 -7.92 -2.74
C ARG A 101 -14.27 -7.72 -1.48
N TYR A 102 -12.98 -8.02 -1.55
CA TYR A 102 -12.04 -7.82 -0.44
C TYR A 102 -11.97 -6.36 0.04
N LEU A 103 -12.16 -5.39 -0.85
CA LEU A 103 -12.15 -3.97 -0.51
C LEU A 103 -13.42 -3.49 0.20
N GLU A 104 -14.54 -4.18 0.03
CA GLU A 104 -15.83 -3.81 0.63
C GLU A 104 -16.02 -4.31 2.06
N ARG A 105 -14.99 -4.93 2.65
CA ARG A 105 -15.04 -5.40 4.03
C ARG A 105 -15.35 -4.28 5.04
N ALA A 106 -16.13 -4.63 6.06
CA ALA A 106 -16.67 -3.67 7.03
C ALA A 106 -15.64 -3.15 8.04
N ASP A 107 -14.59 -3.93 8.32
CA ASP A 107 -13.49 -3.57 9.23
C ASP A 107 -12.56 -2.49 8.66
N LEU A 108 -12.61 -2.24 7.35
CA LEU A 108 -11.76 -1.27 6.68
C LEU A 108 -12.28 0.16 6.86
N ALA A 109 -11.42 1.05 7.36
CA ALA A 109 -11.73 2.47 7.44
C ALA A 109 -11.94 3.08 6.03
N ALA A 110 -12.90 3.98 5.88
CA ALA A 110 -13.24 4.57 4.58
C ALA A 110 -12.04 5.19 3.83
N THR A 111 -11.15 5.89 4.55
CA THR A 111 -9.92 6.46 3.95
C THR A 111 -8.94 5.39 3.45
N SER A 112 -8.85 4.25 4.15
CA SER A 112 -8.04 3.11 3.71
C SER A 112 -8.68 2.43 2.50
N ARG A 113 -10.02 2.29 2.50
CA ARG A 113 -10.77 1.73 1.37
C ARG A 113 -10.56 2.53 0.10
N ASP A 114 -10.71 3.84 0.14
CA ASP A 114 -10.47 4.72 -1.01
C ASP A 114 -9.06 4.59 -1.55
N ARG A 115 -8.06 4.59 -0.65
CA ARG A 115 -6.67 4.42 -1.05
C ARG A 115 -6.44 3.07 -1.72
N TYR A 116 -6.99 2.00 -1.15
CA TYR A 116 -6.87 0.66 -1.72
C TYR A 116 -7.61 0.51 -3.04
N ARG A 117 -8.81 1.08 -3.19
CA ARG A 117 -9.52 1.13 -4.48
C ARG A 117 -8.68 1.80 -5.55
N GLN A 118 -8.03 2.93 -5.25
CA GLN A 118 -7.13 3.60 -6.22
C GLN A 118 -5.92 2.72 -6.58
N LEU A 119 -5.28 2.10 -5.59
CA LEU A 119 -4.13 1.22 -5.83
C LEU A 119 -4.54 0.00 -6.66
N PHE A 120 -5.64 -0.64 -6.30
CA PHE A 120 -6.19 -1.78 -6.98
C PHE A 120 -6.50 -1.45 -8.44
N ARG A 121 -7.28 -0.39 -8.66
CA ARG A 121 -7.68 0.08 -9.99
C ARG A 121 -6.48 0.40 -10.90
N PHE A 122 -5.55 1.21 -10.42
CA PHE A 122 -4.51 1.76 -11.32
C PHE A 122 -3.23 0.92 -11.38
N TYR A 123 -2.90 0.18 -10.32
CA TYR A 123 -1.66 -0.60 -10.26
C TYR A 123 -1.90 -2.08 -10.49
N ILE A 124 -2.98 -2.66 -9.94
CA ILE A 124 -3.25 -4.10 -10.05
C ILE A 124 -4.07 -4.40 -11.30
N LEU A 125 -5.18 -3.70 -11.53
CA LEU A 125 -6.01 -3.86 -12.74
C LEU A 125 -5.39 -3.17 -13.97
N ALA A 126 -4.43 -2.26 -13.75
CA ALA A 126 -3.80 -1.46 -14.78
C ALA A 126 -4.79 -0.63 -15.62
N GLU A 127 -5.86 -0.13 -14.99
CA GLU A 127 -6.81 0.72 -15.71
C GLU A 127 -6.13 2.00 -16.24
N PRO A 128 -6.48 2.45 -17.45
CA PRO A 128 -5.90 3.63 -18.08
C PRO A 128 -6.05 4.88 -17.20
N ALA A 129 -4.94 5.49 -16.79
CA ALA A 129 -4.97 6.65 -15.91
C ALA A 129 -3.71 7.52 -16.01
N THR A 130 -3.90 8.76 -16.45
CA THR A 130 -2.88 9.81 -16.35
C THR A 130 -3.14 10.66 -15.11
N LEU A 131 -2.13 10.85 -14.26
CA LEU A 131 -2.23 11.81 -13.16
C LEU A 131 -1.91 13.21 -13.68
N THR A 132 -2.89 14.11 -13.63
CA THR A 132 -2.72 15.56 -13.86
C THR A 132 -2.58 16.30 -12.53
N ARG A 133 -2.20 17.59 -12.56
CA ARG A 133 -2.25 18.49 -11.39
C ARG A 133 -3.65 18.59 -10.76
N ARG A 134 -4.72 18.26 -11.51
CA ARG A 134 -6.13 18.33 -11.06
C ARG A 134 -6.71 16.98 -10.62
N GLY A 135 -5.93 15.90 -10.69
CA GLY A 135 -6.37 14.55 -10.36
C GLY A 135 -6.11 13.54 -11.47
N MET A 136 -6.62 12.32 -11.31
CA MET A 136 -6.42 11.23 -12.25
C MET A 136 -7.43 11.35 -13.41
N THR A 137 -6.95 11.49 -14.64
CA THR A 137 -7.73 11.58 -15.89
C THR A 137 -7.48 10.35 -16.77
N LYS A 138 -8.27 10.15 -17.82
CA LYS A 138 -8.04 9.09 -18.81
C LYS A 138 -6.66 9.27 -19.45
N GLY A 139 -5.85 8.21 -19.51
CA GLY A 139 -4.57 8.23 -20.22
C GLY A 139 -3.77 6.94 -20.04
N LYS A 140 -2.43 6.96 -20.16
CA LYS A 140 -1.66 5.70 -20.25
C LYS A 140 -1.74 4.90 -18.95
N PRO A 141 -1.92 3.55 -19.00
CA PRO A 141 -1.86 2.69 -17.83
C PRO A 141 -0.58 2.90 -17.02
N VAL A 142 -0.70 2.88 -15.69
CA VAL A 142 0.44 3.01 -14.77
C VAL A 142 1.29 1.74 -14.77
N ALA A 143 0.65 0.57 -14.89
CA ALA A 143 1.30 -0.72 -15.07
C ALA A 143 1.19 -1.16 -16.53
N LYS A 144 2.24 -1.81 -17.06
CA LYS A 144 2.22 -2.32 -18.45
C LYS A 144 1.23 -3.46 -18.66
N ARG A 145 0.99 -4.28 -17.63
CA ARG A 145 0.09 -5.44 -17.65
C ARG A 145 -0.76 -5.43 -16.39
N GLY A 146 -2.07 -5.52 -16.53
CA GLY A 146 -3.00 -5.73 -15.43
C GLY A 146 -3.11 -7.20 -15.07
N LEU A 147 -3.45 -7.47 -13.82
CA LEU A 147 -3.73 -8.81 -13.30
C LEU A 147 -5.23 -9.08 -13.15
N GLY A 148 -6.10 -8.13 -13.53
CA GLY A 148 -7.54 -8.19 -13.25
C GLY A 148 -8.26 -9.44 -13.77
N GLU A 149 -7.97 -9.83 -15.01
CA GLU A 149 -8.60 -10.97 -15.68
C GLU A 149 -8.00 -12.34 -15.27
N VAL A 150 -6.86 -12.33 -14.56
CA VAL A 150 -6.22 -13.57 -14.12
C VAL A 150 -7.05 -14.16 -12.97
N ARG A 151 -7.32 -15.46 -13.00
CA ARG A 151 -7.98 -16.15 -11.89
C ARG A 151 -7.10 -16.18 -10.65
N VAL A 152 -7.72 -16.12 -9.48
CA VAL A 152 -7.00 -16.21 -8.19
C VAL A 152 -6.17 -17.50 -8.12
N SER A 153 -6.69 -18.62 -8.63
CA SER A 153 -6.02 -19.93 -8.70
C SER A 153 -4.90 -20.02 -9.75
N GLU A 154 -4.96 -19.20 -10.79
CA GLU A 154 -4.01 -19.25 -11.92
C GLU A 154 -2.83 -18.27 -11.76
N LEU A 155 -2.90 -17.34 -10.81
CA LEU A 155 -1.85 -16.34 -10.63
C LEU A 155 -0.53 -16.99 -10.20
N THR A 156 0.46 -16.97 -11.09
CA THR A 156 1.76 -17.56 -10.80
C THR A 156 2.74 -16.54 -10.19
N ARG A 157 3.81 -17.05 -9.54
CA ARG A 157 4.93 -16.21 -9.09
C ARG A 157 5.61 -15.48 -10.26
N ALA A 158 5.59 -16.07 -11.47
CA ALA A 158 6.17 -15.46 -12.66
C ALA A 158 5.34 -14.25 -13.12
N ASP A 159 4.00 -14.35 -13.11
CA ASP A 159 3.11 -13.23 -13.42
C ASP A 159 3.31 -12.07 -12.47
N VAL A 160 3.42 -12.32 -11.16
CA VAL A 160 3.68 -11.27 -10.16
C VAL A 160 5.03 -10.59 -10.40
N ARG A 161 6.07 -11.34 -10.77
CA ARG A 161 7.40 -10.77 -11.08
C ARG A 161 7.33 -9.86 -12.31
N LEU A 162 6.68 -10.31 -13.38
CA LEU A 162 6.49 -9.51 -14.60
C LEU A 162 5.66 -8.25 -14.33
N TRP A 163 4.59 -8.38 -13.55
CA TRP A 163 3.78 -7.25 -13.10
C TRP A 163 4.62 -6.23 -12.33
N TRP A 164 5.40 -6.67 -11.33
CA TRP A 164 6.28 -5.80 -10.54
C TRP A 164 7.32 -5.07 -11.39
N GLN A 165 7.95 -5.76 -12.34
CA GLN A 165 8.91 -5.16 -13.29
C GLN A 165 8.24 -4.13 -14.21
N GLY A 166 6.95 -4.29 -14.50
CA GLY A 166 6.16 -3.34 -15.27
C GLY A 166 5.72 -2.09 -14.51
N LEU A 167 5.96 -2.01 -13.19
CA LEU A 167 5.59 -0.87 -12.37
C LEU A 167 6.66 0.26 -12.40
N PRO A 168 6.25 1.54 -12.29
CA PRO A 168 7.16 2.67 -12.29
C PRO A 168 7.80 2.90 -10.92
N VAL A 169 8.48 1.88 -10.37
CA VAL A 169 9.05 1.89 -9.01
C VAL A 169 10.02 3.05 -8.82
N GLY A 170 10.86 3.38 -9.81
CA GLY A 170 11.85 4.47 -9.70
C GLY A 170 11.25 5.87 -9.46
N VAL A 171 10.01 6.11 -9.87
CA VAL A 171 9.32 7.40 -9.68
C VAL A 171 8.17 7.34 -8.67
N ARG A 172 7.61 6.15 -8.41
CA ARG A 172 6.41 5.97 -7.57
C ARG A 172 6.53 4.82 -6.56
N GLU A 173 7.73 4.61 -6.06
CA GLU A 173 8.10 3.54 -5.12
C GLU A 173 7.04 3.27 -4.03
N SER A 174 6.62 4.28 -3.27
CA SER A 174 5.65 4.13 -2.17
C SER A 174 4.29 3.58 -2.64
N SER A 175 3.77 4.06 -3.77
CA SER A 175 2.49 3.59 -4.30
C SER A 175 2.63 2.19 -4.90
N CYS A 176 3.72 1.91 -5.63
CA CYS A 176 3.99 0.56 -6.16
C CYS A 176 4.09 -0.47 -5.01
N ARG A 177 4.76 -0.10 -3.93
CA ARG A 177 4.87 -0.94 -2.73
C ARG A 177 3.53 -1.15 -2.05
N GLN A 178 2.74 -0.10 -1.83
CA GLN A 178 1.39 -0.27 -1.25
C GLN A 178 0.48 -1.13 -2.13
N ALA A 179 0.61 -1.05 -3.45
CA ALA A 179 -0.10 -1.92 -4.38
C ALA A 179 0.36 -3.39 -4.24
N TYR A 180 1.67 -3.63 -4.09
CA TYR A 180 2.21 -4.96 -3.80
C TYR A 180 1.69 -5.52 -2.48
N ASP A 181 1.71 -4.72 -1.41
CA ASP A 181 1.19 -5.12 -0.10
C ASP A 181 -0.31 -5.43 -0.16
N LEU A 182 -1.07 -4.63 -0.92
CA LEU A 182 -2.49 -4.87 -1.14
C LEU A 182 -2.74 -6.17 -1.90
N LEU A 183 -2.03 -6.40 -3.01
CA LEU A 183 -2.13 -7.66 -3.77
C LEU A 183 -1.78 -8.85 -2.88
N ARG A 184 -0.71 -8.74 -2.09
CA ARG A 184 -0.30 -9.78 -1.13
C ARG A 184 -1.39 -10.06 -0.10
N ALA A 185 -2.05 -9.02 0.42
CA ALA A 185 -3.13 -9.16 1.39
C ALA A 185 -4.39 -9.80 0.78
N ILE A 186 -4.74 -9.43 -0.46
CA ILE A 186 -5.84 -10.07 -1.22
C ILE A 186 -5.55 -11.56 -1.40
N MET A 187 -4.33 -11.92 -1.82
CA MET A 187 -3.97 -13.31 -2.04
C MET A 187 -3.82 -14.11 -0.72
N ASN A 188 -3.42 -13.47 0.39
CA ASN A 188 -3.47 -14.12 1.71
C ASN A 188 -4.91 -14.46 2.11
N SER A 189 -5.85 -13.54 1.87
CA SER A 189 -7.27 -13.81 2.13
C SER A 189 -7.81 -14.94 1.23
N ALA A 190 -7.26 -15.13 0.02
CA ALA A 190 -7.60 -16.28 -0.82
C ALA A 190 -7.05 -17.61 -0.27
N VAL A 191 -5.88 -17.61 0.37
CA VAL A 191 -5.35 -18.76 1.10
C VAL A 191 -6.24 -19.08 2.30
N GLU A 192 -6.62 -18.07 3.08
CA GLU A 192 -7.54 -18.23 4.22
C GLU A 192 -8.92 -18.76 3.81
N ALA A 193 -9.35 -18.45 2.57
CA ALA A 193 -10.59 -18.95 1.98
C ALA A 193 -10.41 -20.29 1.24
N GLU A 194 -9.23 -20.94 1.35
CA GLU A 194 -8.90 -22.22 0.72
C GLU A 194 -9.08 -22.24 -0.81
N LEU A 195 -9.04 -21.07 -1.46
CA LEU A 195 -9.08 -20.97 -2.92
C LEU A 195 -7.74 -21.33 -3.56
N ILE A 196 -6.66 -21.22 -2.78
CA ILE A 196 -5.28 -21.56 -3.16
C ILE A 196 -4.50 -22.05 -1.94
N ASP A 197 -3.51 -22.91 -2.16
CA ASP A 197 -2.70 -23.49 -1.07
C ASP A 197 -1.62 -22.52 -0.55
N ALA A 198 -1.12 -21.63 -1.42
CA ALA A 198 0.00 -20.76 -1.08
C ALA A 198 -0.04 -19.43 -1.83
N ASN A 199 0.34 -18.35 -1.15
CA ASN A 199 0.36 -17.02 -1.72
C ASN A 199 1.49 -16.85 -2.78
N PRO A 200 1.17 -16.55 -4.06
CA PRO A 200 2.17 -16.36 -5.13
C PRO A 200 2.92 -15.02 -5.05
N VAL A 201 2.49 -14.08 -4.21
CA VAL A 201 3.02 -12.71 -4.12
C VAL A 201 4.26 -12.67 -3.22
N GLN A 202 5.37 -13.20 -3.74
CA GLN A 202 6.64 -13.36 -3.04
C GLN A 202 7.83 -12.84 -3.88
N VAL A 203 7.92 -11.52 -4.03
CA VAL A 203 9.02 -10.85 -4.74
C VAL A 203 10.00 -10.24 -3.73
N LYS A 204 11.23 -10.79 -3.67
CA LYS A 204 12.29 -10.30 -2.78
C LYS A 204 12.62 -8.81 -3.01
N ALA A 205 12.71 -8.38 -4.27
CA ALA A 205 13.02 -6.99 -4.63
C ALA A 205 11.99 -5.98 -4.09
N ALA A 206 10.69 -6.35 -4.08
CA ALA A 206 9.64 -5.52 -3.48
C ALA A 206 9.80 -5.37 -1.96
N THR A 207 10.34 -6.42 -1.32
CA THR A 207 10.61 -6.44 0.13
C THR A 207 11.86 -5.65 0.50
N GLN A 208 12.86 -5.54 -0.38
CA GLN A 208 14.09 -4.77 -0.12
C GLN A 208 13.91 -3.25 -0.34
N ALA A 209 13.06 -2.84 -1.29
CA ALA A 209 12.67 -1.43 -1.47
C ALA A 209 12.04 -0.81 -0.20
N GLN A 210 11.59 -1.64 0.74
CA GLN A 210 11.07 -1.19 2.04
C GLN A 210 12.12 -0.54 2.95
N ALA A 211 13.38 -0.96 2.84
CA ALA A 211 14.44 -0.57 3.75
C ALA A 211 15.19 0.70 3.29
N SER A 212 15.13 1.03 1.99
CA SER A 212 16.12 1.93 1.39
C SER A 212 15.83 3.43 1.58
N ARG A 213 14.58 3.88 1.75
CA ARG A 213 14.26 5.32 1.70
C ARG A 213 13.03 5.72 2.51
N GLU A 214 13.12 5.61 3.83
CA GLU A 214 12.26 6.42 4.69
C GLU A 214 12.68 7.88 4.49
N ARG A 215 11.91 8.68 3.73
CA ARG A 215 12.24 10.08 3.45
C ARG A 215 12.29 10.86 4.75
N GLU A 216 13.48 11.08 5.26
CA GLU A 216 13.77 12.00 6.33
C GLU A 216 13.49 13.41 5.80
N THR A 217 12.32 13.95 6.13
CA THR A 217 11.93 15.32 5.72
C THR A 217 12.54 16.29 6.72
N ASP A 218 13.30 17.27 6.25
CA ASP A 218 13.99 18.22 7.13
C ASP A 218 13.03 19.16 7.87
N PRO A 219 13.29 19.44 9.16
CA PRO A 219 12.56 20.46 9.88
C PRO A 219 12.89 21.82 9.28
N LEU A 220 11.89 22.68 9.20
CA LEU A 220 12.13 24.09 8.88
C LEU A 220 12.80 24.79 10.07
N PRO A 221 13.73 25.71 9.81
CA PRO A 221 14.06 26.76 10.77
C PRO A 221 12.80 27.50 11.24
N ILE A 222 12.81 27.98 12.48
CA ILE A 222 11.61 28.55 13.10
C ILE A 222 11.18 29.85 12.39
N ASP A 223 12.13 30.71 12.05
CA ASP A 223 11.94 31.93 11.26
C ASP A 223 11.32 31.64 9.88
N VAL A 224 11.78 30.59 9.19
CA VAL A 224 11.21 30.15 7.92
C VAL A 224 9.79 29.63 8.10
N LEU A 225 9.50 28.90 9.19
CA LEU A 225 8.13 28.46 9.51
C LEU A 225 7.19 29.67 9.69
N TYR A 226 7.62 30.70 10.42
CA TYR A 226 6.84 31.93 10.57
C TYR A 226 6.69 32.66 9.23
N ALA A 227 7.76 32.77 8.43
CA ALA A 227 7.70 33.38 7.10
C ALA A 227 6.71 32.68 6.17
N VAL A 228 6.60 31.34 6.26
CA VAL A 228 5.60 30.55 5.53
C VAL A 228 4.20 30.80 6.09
N ALA A 229 4.05 30.88 7.41
CA ALA A 229 2.77 31.20 8.03
C ALA A 229 2.26 32.57 7.56
N GLU A 230 3.09 33.60 7.52
CA GLU A 230 2.73 34.95 7.05
C GLU A 230 2.32 35.00 5.57
N GLN A 231 2.74 34.04 4.75
CA GLN A 231 2.33 33.95 3.34
C GLN A 231 1.01 33.18 3.15
N MET A 232 0.43 32.63 4.22
CA MET A 232 -0.89 32.01 4.18
C MET A 232 -2.00 33.07 4.14
N PRO A 233 -3.18 32.73 3.59
CA PRO A 233 -4.38 33.52 3.83
C PRO A 233 -4.61 33.72 5.34
N ALA A 234 -4.96 34.94 5.76
CA ALA A 234 -5.08 35.30 7.18
C ALA A 234 -5.94 34.32 8.01
N PRO A 235 -7.10 33.82 7.52
CA PRO A 235 -7.90 32.84 8.26
C PRO A 235 -7.25 31.46 8.44
N TRP A 236 -6.13 31.15 7.76
CA TRP A 236 -5.43 29.87 7.81
C TRP A 236 -4.02 29.98 8.40
N ARG A 237 -3.53 31.21 8.63
CA ARG A 237 -2.19 31.56 9.15
C ARG A 237 -1.83 30.77 10.40
N LEU A 238 -2.65 30.89 11.44
CA LEU A 238 -2.44 30.26 12.75
C LEU A 238 -2.28 28.74 12.65
N GLY A 239 -2.97 28.08 11.71
CA GLY A 239 -2.93 26.63 11.60
C GLY A 239 -1.56 26.09 11.18
N VAL A 240 -0.75 26.88 10.46
CA VAL A 240 0.65 26.54 10.17
C VAL A 240 1.48 26.54 11.45
N LEU A 241 1.32 27.54 12.30
CA LEU A 241 2.03 27.65 13.58
C LEU A 241 1.59 26.56 14.56
N LEU A 242 0.30 26.25 14.66
CA LEU A 242 -0.18 25.14 15.50
C LEU A 242 0.36 23.78 15.01
N GLY A 243 0.46 23.57 13.70
CA GLY A 243 1.10 22.38 13.14
C GLY A 243 2.61 22.34 13.39
N GLY A 244 3.27 23.49 13.23
CA GLY A 244 4.72 23.65 13.24
C GLY A 244 5.38 23.79 14.60
N VAL A 245 4.67 24.33 15.59
CA VAL A 245 5.17 24.57 16.95
C VAL A 245 4.64 23.50 17.91
N LEU A 246 3.34 23.18 17.83
CA LEU A 246 2.72 22.15 18.68
C LEU A 246 2.74 20.76 18.05
N GLY A 247 3.30 20.63 16.84
CA GLY A 247 3.43 19.36 16.15
C GLY A 247 2.08 18.75 15.73
N LEU A 248 1.00 19.51 15.56
CA LEU A 248 -0.32 18.95 15.25
C LEU A 248 -0.42 18.38 13.82
N ARG A 249 -1.20 17.32 13.62
CA ARG A 249 -1.51 16.81 12.28
C ARG A 249 -2.53 17.71 11.59
N SER A 250 -2.49 17.80 10.25
CA SER A 250 -3.44 18.64 9.49
C SER A 250 -4.91 18.36 9.83
N GLY A 251 -5.31 17.09 9.98
CA GLY A 251 -6.68 16.76 10.36
C GLY A 251 -7.06 17.22 11.77
N GLU A 252 -6.10 17.21 12.70
CA GLU A 252 -6.29 17.69 14.08
C GLU A 252 -6.44 19.22 14.09
N VAL A 253 -5.54 19.94 13.41
CA VAL A 253 -5.62 21.41 13.28
C VAL A 253 -6.97 21.84 12.69
N ARG A 254 -7.39 21.21 11.60
CA ARG A 254 -8.66 21.51 10.92
C ARG A 254 -9.91 21.18 11.74
N ALA A 255 -9.77 20.37 12.79
CA ALA A 255 -10.87 19.98 13.66
C ALA A 255 -10.97 20.85 14.92
N LEU A 256 -10.00 21.74 15.17
CA LEU A 256 -9.98 22.58 16.37
C LEU A 256 -11.20 23.51 16.42
N GLN A 257 -11.77 23.61 17.61
CA GLN A 257 -12.93 24.43 17.93
C GLN A 257 -12.62 25.44 19.04
N ARG A 258 -13.44 26.47 19.20
CA ARG A 258 -13.29 27.48 20.28
C ARG A 258 -13.11 26.84 21.65
N ARG A 259 -13.94 25.84 21.98
CA ARG A 259 -13.93 25.13 23.27
C ARG A 259 -12.65 24.38 23.59
N ASP A 260 -11.79 24.17 22.61
CA ASP A 260 -10.57 23.39 22.79
C ASP A 260 -9.47 24.23 23.45
N PHE A 261 -9.63 25.55 23.53
CA PHE A 261 -8.65 26.48 24.09
C PHE A 261 -9.05 26.92 25.50
N ASN A 262 -8.11 26.77 26.45
CA ASN A 262 -8.19 27.39 27.77
C ASN A 262 -7.07 28.41 27.87
N LEU A 263 -7.43 29.71 27.87
CA LEU A 263 -6.48 30.83 27.90
C LEU A 263 -6.48 31.59 29.23
N THR A 264 -7.31 31.17 30.19
CA THR A 264 -7.52 31.90 31.46
C THR A 264 -6.74 31.30 32.63
N GLY A 265 -6.19 30.10 32.48
CA GLY A 265 -5.34 29.49 33.51
C GLY A 265 -3.88 29.97 33.42
N ASP A 266 -3.08 29.62 34.44
CA ASP A 266 -1.66 29.97 34.54
C ASP A 266 -0.84 29.52 33.32
N ILE A 267 -1.22 28.38 32.75
CA ILE A 267 -0.65 27.84 31.52
C ILE A 267 -1.76 27.76 30.47
N PRO A 268 -1.71 28.59 29.41
CA PRO A 268 -2.62 28.48 28.28
C PRO A 268 -2.48 27.11 27.61
N THR A 269 -3.61 26.45 27.32
CA THR A 269 -3.61 25.09 26.75
C THR A 269 -4.58 24.93 25.59
N VAL A 270 -4.29 23.95 24.73
CA VAL A 270 -5.17 23.46 23.68
C VAL A 270 -5.40 21.95 23.82
N LYS A 271 -6.67 21.52 23.79
CA LYS A 271 -7.07 20.12 23.84
C LYS A 271 -7.29 19.57 22.44
N VAL A 272 -6.58 18.49 22.10
CA VAL A 272 -6.70 17.77 20.83
C VAL A 272 -7.39 16.44 21.07
N HIS A 273 -8.59 16.27 20.52
CA HIS A 273 -9.43 15.08 20.74
C HIS A 273 -10.18 14.60 19.48
N GLN A 274 -10.18 15.40 18.42
CA GLN A 274 -10.85 15.09 17.16
C GLN A 274 -9.94 15.38 15.96
N SER A 275 -10.30 14.80 14.81
CA SER A 275 -9.62 15.04 13.54
C SER A 275 -10.64 15.03 12.40
N VAL A 276 -10.43 15.92 11.43
CA VAL A 276 -11.14 15.89 10.15
C VAL A 276 -10.67 14.67 9.35
N LYS A 277 -11.63 13.94 8.77
CA LYS A 277 -11.41 12.84 7.83
C LYS A 277 -12.14 13.17 6.54
N GLU A 278 -11.46 12.93 5.42
CA GLU A 278 -12.01 13.10 4.07
C GLU A 278 -11.91 11.77 3.36
N ALA A 279 -13.05 11.18 3.03
CA ALA A 279 -13.15 9.91 2.32
C ALA A 279 -14.48 9.84 1.58
N GLU A 280 -14.52 9.16 0.44
CA GLU A 280 -15.72 8.88 -0.36
C GLU A 280 -16.52 10.17 -0.67
N GLY A 281 -15.80 11.28 -0.91
CA GLY A 281 -16.38 12.60 -1.17
C GLY A 281 -16.97 13.31 0.05
N LYS A 282 -17.02 12.65 1.20
CA LYS A 282 -17.55 13.16 2.47
C LYS A 282 -16.43 13.73 3.33
N ILE A 283 -16.80 14.69 4.17
CA ILE A 283 -15.93 15.27 5.18
C ILE A 283 -16.62 15.15 6.53
N GLU A 284 -15.95 14.50 7.46
CA GLU A 284 -16.47 14.27 8.81
C GLU A 284 -15.43 14.67 9.86
N ILE A 285 -15.93 15.07 11.03
CA ILE A 285 -15.10 15.27 12.22
C ILE A 285 -15.35 14.06 13.10
N GLY A 286 -14.28 13.33 13.43
CA GLY A 286 -14.38 12.13 14.24
C GLY A 286 -13.24 12.01 15.25
N PRO A 287 -13.23 10.92 16.02
CA PRO A 287 -12.18 10.67 17.01
C PRO A 287 -10.80 10.52 16.34
N LEU A 288 -9.75 10.79 17.10
CA LEU A 288 -8.37 10.60 16.67
C LEU A 288 -8.13 9.17 16.18
N LYS A 289 -7.24 9.02 15.19
CA LYS A 289 -6.83 7.69 14.68
C LYS A 289 -6.28 6.79 15.80
N THR A 290 -5.65 7.39 16.80
CA THR A 290 -5.05 6.71 17.95
C THR A 290 -6.04 6.38 19.05
N ALA A 291 -7.29 6.83 18.98
CA ALA A 291 -8.31 6.56 19.99
C ALA A 291 -8.55 5.06 20.16
N ARG A 292 -8.59 4.31 19.04
CA ARG A 292 -8.67 2.83 19.04
C ARG A 292 -7.46 2.14 19.71
N LYS A 293 -6.38 2.88 19.94
CA LYS A 293 -5.14 2.41 20.58
C LYS A 293 -4.92 3.08 21.95
N GLY A 294 -5.98 3.60 22.58
CA GLY A 294 -5.95 4.15 23.93
C GLY A 294 -5.62 5.66 24.03
N ILE A 295 -5.16 6.31 22.96
CA ILE A 295 -4.87 7.76 22.99
C ILE A 295 -6.03 8.52 22.33
N ALA A 296 -7.08 8.78 23.11
CA ALA A 296 -8.30 9.45 22.67
C ALA A 296 -8.17 10.99 22.65
N SER A 297 -7.37 11.56 23.53
CA SER A 297 -7.10 12.99 23.57
C SER A 297 -5.74 13.31 24.17
N ARG A 298 -5.24 14.52 23.92
CA ARG A 298 -4.08 15.11 24.59
C ARG A 298 -4.29 16.61 24.77
N THR A 299 -3.76 17.16 25.85
CA THR A 299 -3.75 18.61 26.11
C THR A 299 -2.31 19.09 26.00
N LEU A 300 -2.10 20.15 25.21
CA LEU A 300 -0.78 20.72 24.97
C LEU A 300 -0.71 22.14 25.52
N PRO A 301 0.39 22.53 26.18
CA PRO A 301 0.64 23.92 26.51
C PRO A 301 0.85 24.73 25.23
N ILE A 302 0.34 25.96 25.22
CA ILE A 302 0.54 26.93 24.15
C ILE A 302 1.71 27.82 24.59
N PRO A 303 2.82 27.89 23.82
CA PRO A 303 3.91 28.82 24.12
C PRO A 303 3.41 30.26 24.21
N ALA A 304 3.95 31.04 25.16
CA ALA A 304 3.55 32.41 25.41
C ALA A 304 3.54 33.27 24.13
N ALA A 305 4.55 33.09 23.26
CA ALA A 305 4.66 33.78 21.98
C ALA A 305 3.48 33.55 21.01
N LEU A 306 2.71 32.46 21.16
CA LEU A 306 1.55 32.16 20.31
C LEU A 306 0.22 32.57 20.93
N VAL A 307 0.19 32.99 22.19
CA VAL A 307 -1.08 33.24 22.91
C VAL A 307 -1.85 34.38 22.26
N ASP A 308 -1.18 35.45 21.87
CA ASP A 308 -1.85 36.60 21.26
C ASP A 308 -2.33 36.30 19.84
N ASP A 309 -1.55 35.52 19.06
CA ASP A 309 -1.98 34.99 17.77
C ASP A 309 -3.27 34.16 17.89
N VAL A 310 -3.33 33.29 18.91
CA VAL A 310 -4.54 32.49 19.20
C VAL A 310 -5.72 33.40 19.56
N LYS A 311 -5.52 34.40 20.42
CA LYS A 311 -6.56 35.35 20.80
C LYS A 311 -7.09 36.13 19.60
N VAL A 312 -6.20 36.64 18.75
CA VAL A 312 -6.57 37.37 17.52
C VAL A 312 -7.39 36.46 16.61
N HIS A 313 -6.94 35.23 16.38
CA HIS A 313 -7.65 34.27 15.52
C HIS A 313 -9.04 33.89 16.04
N LEU A 314 -9.16 33.66 17.35
CA LEU A 314 -10.43 33.35 18.00
C LEU A 314 -11.42 34.51 17.90
N ARG A 315 -10.95 35.76 17.88
CA ARG A 315 -11.82 36.93 17.70
C ARG A 315 -12.22 37.15 16.24
N GLN A 316 -11.28 37.02 15.31
CA GLN A 316 -11.47 37.51 13.93
C GLN A 316 -11.92 36.44 12.92
N TYR A 317 -11.43 35.20 13.05
CA TYR A 317 -11.54 34.21 11.96
C TYR A 317 -12.33 32.95 12.33
N THR A 318 -12.63 32.75 13.61
CA THR A 318 -13.28 31.53 14.10
C THR A 318 -14.80 31.64 14.03
N GLN A 319 -15.48 30.53 13.71
CA GLN A 319 -16.95 30.52 13.74
C GLN A 319 -17.50 30.91 15.12
N PRO A 320 -18.69 31.53 15.18
CA PRO A 320 -19.40 31.74 16.43
C PRO A 320 -19.74 30.44 17.16
N GLY A 321 -20.00 30.56 18.46
CA GLY A 321 -20.46 29.47 19.31
C GLY A 321 -19.36 28.54 19.83
N ARG A 322 -19.64 27.82 20.92
CA ARG A 322 -18.66 26.99 21.65
C ARG A 322 -17.99 25.92 20.77
N THR A 323 -18.72 25.36 19.81
CA THR A 323 -18.23 24.34 18.87
C THR A 323 -17.81 24.92 17.52
N GLY A 324 -17.70 26.25 17.40
CA GLY A 324 -17.28 26.92 16.18
C GLY A 324 -15.87 26.52 15.78
N LEU A 325 -15.69 26.13 14.51
CA LEU A 325 -14.41 25.72 13.96
C LEU A 325 -13.47 26.90 13.77
N LEU A 326 -12.19 26.70 14.09
CA LEU A 326 -11.13 27.68 13.85
C LEU A 326 -10.83 27.85 12.36
N PHE A 327 -10.93 26.76 11.60
CA PHE A 327 -10.59 26.72 10.18
C PHE A 327 -11.74 26.10 9.39
N TRP A 328 -12.58 26.96 8.83
CA TRP A 328 -13.83 26.58 8.21
C TRP A 328 -13.99 27.21 6.83
N ARG A 329 -14.94 26.71 6.05
CA ARG A 329 -15.28 27.23 4.73
C ARG A 329 -16.50 28.13 4.84
N THR A 330 -16.36 29.36 4.34
CA THR A 330 -17.46 30.35 4.32
C THR A 330 -18.69 29.87 3.57
N ARG A 331 -18.52 29.07 2.51
CA ARG A 331 -19.62 28.59 1.66
C ARG A 331 -20.62 27.67 2.38
N ASP A 332 -20.15 26.77 3.24
CA ASP A 332 -20.98 25.69 3.80
C ASP A 332 -20.78 25.44 5.29
N GLY A 333 -19.98 26.27 5.98
CA GLY A 333 -19.73 26.14 7.41
C GLY A 333 -18.87 24.93 7.81
N GLY A 334 -18.53 24.04 6.88
CA GLY A 334 -17.75 22.84 7.16
C GLY A 334 -16.25 23.13 7.31
N PRO A 335 -15.46 22.14 7.78
CA PRO A 335 -14.02 22.30 7.90
C PRO A 335 -13.34 22.53 6.54
N VAL A 336 -12.25 23.29 6.54
CA VAL A 336 -11.41 23.53 5.35
C VAL A 336 -10.96 22.19 4.75
N ARG A 337 -11.00 22.06 3.42
CA ARG A 337 -10.54 20.83 2.74
C ARG A 337 -9.03 20.74 2.78
N SER A 338 -8.51 19.52 2.91
CA SER A 338 -7.07 19.27 2.89
C SER A 338 -6.43 19.74 1.59
N ALA A 339 -7.13 19.61 0.47
CA ALA A 339 -6.64 20.03 -0.84
C ALA A 339 -6.52 21.56 -0.97
N ASP A 340 -7.50 22.31 -0.47
CA ASP A 340 -7.51 23.77 -0.53
C ASP A 340 -6.41 24.34 0.36
N TRP A 341 -6.29 23.81 1.58
CA TRP A 341 -5.21 24.19 2.50
C TRP A 341 -3.85 23.87 1.89
N LEU A 342 -3.64 22.65 1.38
CA LEU A 342 -2.37 22.25 0.80
C LEU A 342 -1.96 23.15 -0.39
N ARG A 343 -2.93 23.57 -1.21
CA ARG A 343 -2.68 24.50 -2.32
C ARG A 343 -2.17 25.85 -1.82
N ALA A 344 -2.83 26.44 -0.82
CA ALA A 344 -2.40 27.69 -0.21
C ALA A 344 -1.03 27.55 0.47
N PHE A 345 -0.81 26.46 1.20
CA PHE A 345 0.47 26.17 1.86
C PHE A 345 1.61 26.05 0.86
N LYS A 346 1.43 25.32 -0.24
CA LYS A 346 2.45 25.23 -1.29
C LYS A 346 2.73 26.58 -1.94
N LYS A 347 1.69 27.38 -2.19
CA LYS A 347 1.87 28.76 -2.68
C LYS A 347 2.68 29.59 -1.70
N ALA A 348 2.39 29.50 -0.41
CA ALA A 348 3.13 30.17 0.65
C ALA A 348 4.62 29.76 0.66
N CYS A 349 4.92 28.45 0.61
CA CYS A 349 6.29 27.94 0.50
C CYS A 349 7.02 28.48 -0.74
N THR A 350 6.37 28.49 -1.92
CA THR A 350 6.93 29.07 -3.14
C THR A 350 7.23 30.56 -2.97
N ASN A 351 6.32 31.33 -2.38
CA ASN A 351 6.56 32.75 -2.13
C ASN A 351 7.75 33.00 -1.20
N VAL A 352 7.91 32.18 -0.15
CA VAL A 352 9.08 32.27 0.74
C VAL A 352 10.37 31.94 0.00
N ALA A 353 10.38 30.85 -0.79
CA ALA A 353 11.56 30.48 -1.57
C ALA A 353 11.96 31.56 -2.58
N ASN A 354 10.99 32.18 -3.26
CA ASN A 354 11.25 33.30 -4.17
C ASN A 354 11.82 34.53 -3.46
N ARG A 355 11.38 34.80 -2.21
CA ARG A 355 11.96 35.89 -1.40
C ARG A 355 13.41 35.59 -1.02
N LEU A 356 13.69 34.38 -0.55
CA LEU A 356 15.06 33.96 -0.23
C LEU A 356 15.99 34.08 -1.45
N GLU A 357 15.50 33.70 -2.63
CA GLU A 357 16.27 33.85 -3.88
C GLU A 357 16.52 35.32 -4.24
N ALA A 358 15.54 36.20 -4.05
CA ALA A 358 15.71 37.64 -4.26
C ALA A 358 16.68 38.27 -3.25
N ASP A 359 16.58 37.89 -1.97
CA ASP A 359 17.47 38.35 -0.91
C ASP A 359 18.92 37.89 -1.16
N ALA A 360 19.11 36.64 -1.61
CA ALA A 360 20.40 36.10 -2.00
C ALA A 360 21.00 36.86 -3.21
N ALA A 361 20.18 37.18 -4.22
CA ALA A 361 20.62 37.96 -5.37
C ALA A 361 21.01 39.39 -4.98
N ALA A 362 20.26 40.01 -4.07
CA ALA A 362 20.58 41.34 -3.53
C ALA A 362 21.87 41.32 -2.69
N HIS A 363 22.06 40.29 -1.86
CA HIS A 363 23.26 40.12 -1.08
C HIS A 363 24.51 39.95 -1.95
N LEU A 364 24.42 39.11 -2.99
CA LEU A 364 25.48 38.94 -3.98
C LEU A 364 25.83 40.25 -4.68
N ALA A 365 24.83 41.05 -5.06
CA ALA A 365 25.05 42.35 -5.68
C ALA A 365 25.73 43.37 -4.74
N GLN A 366 25.49 43.28 -3.43
CA GLN A 366 26.04 44.21 -2.44
C GLN A 366 27.43 43.82 -1.94
N THR A 367 27.68 42.53 -1.75
CA THR A 367 28.89 42.02 -1.07
C THR A 367 29.84 41.27 -2.00
N GLY A 368 29.34 40.79 -3.16
CA GLY A 368 30.05 39.86 -4.03
C GLY A 368 30.07 38.41 -3.50
N GLU A 369 29.49 38.14 -2.34
CA GLU A 369 29.44 36.80 -1.75
C GLU A 369 28.25 35.99 -2.29
N PRO A 370 28.44 34.70 -2.63
CA PRO A 370 27.35 33.84 -3.09
C PRO A 370 26.35 33.49 -1.97
N GLU A 371 25.17 32.99 -2.36
CA GLU A 371 24.18 32.47 -1.42
C GLU A 371 24.79 31.39 -0.51
N SER A 372 24.43 31.40 0.77
CA SER A 372 24.84 30.34 1.69
C SER A 372 24.19 28.99 1.38
N ASP A 373 24.94 27.91 1.59
CA ASP A 373 24.45 26.53 1.47
C ASP A 373 23.16 26.28 2.26
N ALA A 374 23.04 26.90 3.44
CA ALA A 374 21.86 26.78 4.29
C ALA A 374 20.62 27.39 3.62
N SER A 375 20.74 28.59 3.06
CA SER A 375 19.64 29.24 2.32
C SER A 375 19.23 28.43 1.09
N GLN A 376 20.21 27.97 0.31
CA GLN A 376 19.94 27.13 -0.87
C GLN A 376 19.19 25.84 -0.49
N ARG A 377 19.64 25.14 0.57
CA ARG A 377 18.97 23.93 1.07
C ARG A 377 17.54 24.21 1.52
N ILE A 378 17.27 25.35 2.16
CA ILE A 378 15.91 25.74 2.56
C ILE A 378 15.04 25.98 1.33
N ARG A 379 15.53 26.66 0.30
CA ARG A 379 14.79 26.88 -0.96
C ARG A 379 14.45 25.55 -1.64
N GLU A 380 15.42 24.65 -1.73
CA GLU A 380 15.25 23.30 -2.27
C GLU A 380 14.28 22.46 -1.44
N LEU A 381 14.30 22.59 -0.11
CA LEU A 381 13.36 21.92 0.79
C LEU A 381 11.92 22.42 0.58
N LEU A 382 11.74 23.73 0.40
CA LEU A 382 10.42 24.34 0.20
C LEU A 382 9.82 23.97 -1.17
N THR A 383 10.64 23.89 -2.22
CA THR A 383 10.18 23.83 -3.62
C THR A 383 10.59 22.60 -4.42
N GLY A 384 11.50 21.76 -3.90
CA GLY A 384 12.06 20.58 -4.56
C GLY A 384 11.02 19.49 -4.91
N ARG A 385 11.45 18.31 -5.38
CA ARG A 385 10.55 17.28 -5.95
C ARG A 385 9.38 16.89 -5.02
N GLY A 386 8.23 17.51 -5.25
CA GLY A 386 6.99 17.32 -4.49
C GLY A 386 6.61 18.49 -3.57
N GLY A 387 7.54 19.40 -3.29
CA GLY A 387 7.45 20.56 -2.41
C GLY A 387 7.27 20.18 -0.93
N TYR A 388 7.44 21.16 -0.04
CA TYR A 388 7.10 20.99 1.36
C TYR A 388 5.59 20.81 1.53
N VAL A 389 5.19 19.91 2.43
CA VAL A 389 3.79 19.64 2.73
C VAL A 389 3.52 19.89 4.20
N PHE A 390 2.26 20.10 4.58
CA PHE A 390 1.89 20.40 5.96
C PHE A 390 2.40 19.36 6.97
N HIS A 391 2.55 18.08 6.59
CA HIS A 391 3.15 17.10 7.51
C HIS A 391 4.60 17.43 7.90
N GLY A 392 5.34 18.14 7.04
CA GLY A 392 6.67 18.64 7.33
C GLY A 392 6.69 19.61 8.52
N THR A 393 5.70 20.49 8.67
CA THR A 393 5.65 21.41 9.83
C THR A 393 5.58 20.62 11.14
N ARG A 394 4.86 19.50 11.15
CA ARG A 394 4.87 18.59 12.31
C ARG A 394 6.26 17.99 12.59
N VAL A 395 7.06 17.71 11.56
CA VAL A 395 8.45 17.30 11.75
C VAL A 395 9.20 18.43 12.45
N THR A 396 9.07 19.68 11.99
CA THR A 396 9.64 20.86 12.65
C THR A 396 9.34 20.84 14.15
N GLY A 397 8.06 20.87 14.53
CA GLY A 397 7.68 21.00 15.94
C GLY A 397 8.15 19.85 16.82
N LEU A 398 8.12 18.62 16.30
CA LEU A 398 8.53 17.44 17.07
C LEU A 398 10.05 17.28 17.16
N THR A 399 10.79 17.72 16.14
CA THR A 399 12.25 17.79 16.20
C THR A 399 12.70 18.85 17.21
N TRP A 400 12.08 20.04 17.21
CA TRP A 400 12.37 21.07 18.21
C TRP A 400 11.95 20.63 19.62
N ALA A 401 10.79 20.00 19.79
CA ALA A 401 10.38 19.45 21.08
C ALA A 401 11.34 18.39 21.59
N TYR A 402 11.89 17.54 20.71
CA TYR A 402 12.92 16.57 21.08
C TYR A 402 14.18 17.28 21.59
N ARG A 403 14.71 18.24 20.82
CA ARG A 403 15.92 19.01 21.17
C ARG A 403 15.76 19.75 22.50
N LEU A 404 14.67 20.51 22.65
CA LEU A 404 14.42 21.38 23.80
C LEU A 404 14.00 20.63 25.07
N SER A 405 13.56 19.38 24.94
CA SER A 405 13.27 18.52 26.10
C SER A 405 14.48 17.72 26.60
N GLY A 406 15.68 18.02 26.09
CA GLY A 406 16.89 17.25 26.42
C GLY A 406 16.83 15.80 25.94
N GLY A 407 16.11 15.53 24.84
CA GLY A 407 15.95 14.18 24.30
C GLY A 407 14.89 13.32 25.00
N ASN A 408 13.97 13.91 25.76
CA ASN A 408 12.89 13.17 26.42
C ASN A 408 11.88 12.62 25.40
N LEU A 409 12.11 11.38 24.97
CA LEU A 409 11.28 10.69 23.99
C LEU A 409 9.81 10.56 24.44
N ARG A 410 9.54 10.42 25.75
CA ARG A 410 8.18 10.33 26.28
C ARG A 410 7.43 11.65 26.16
N ALA A 411 8.10 12.78 26.38
CA ALA A 411 7.53 14.10 26.14
C ALA A 411 7.15 14.25 24.65
N VAL A 412 8.05 13.87 23.74
CA VAL A 412 7.76 13.88 22.28
C VAL A 412 6.60 12.96 21.93
N GLN A 413 6.53 11.76 22.50
CA GLN A 413 5.39 10.85 22.29
C GLN A 413 4.07 11.45 22.77
N ALA A 414 4.06 12.11 23.92
CA ALA A 414 2.89 12.76 24.49
C ALA A 414 2.41 13.92 23.59
N ILE A 415 3.32 14.81 23.18
CA ILE A 415 3.02 15.93 22.25
C ILE A 415 2.52 15.40 20.91
N ALA A 416 3.19 14.39 20.38
CA ALA A 416 2.86 13.77 19.10
C ALA A 416 1.55 12.97 19.14
N GLY A 417 1.12 12.48 20.31
CA GLY A 417 0.11 11.44 20.43
C GLY A 417 0.54 10.17 19.68
N HIS A 418 1.76 9.68 19.94
CA HIS A 418 2.31 8.48 19.32
C HIS A 418 2.12 7.26 20.23
N THR A 419 1.52 6.20 19.70
CA THR A 419 1.33 4.93 20.42
C THR A 419 2.58 4.05 20.42
N SER A 420 3.61 4.39 19.62
CA SER A 420 4.81 3.58 19.43
C SER A 420 6.07 4.44 19.55
N PRO A 421 7.06 4.06 20.39
CA PRO A 421 8.33 4.78 20.51
C PRO A 421 9.08 4.89 19.18
N LYS A 422 9.06 3.84 18.36
CA LYS A 422 9.63 3.83 17.00
C LYS A 422 9.17 4.99 16.12
N MET A 423 7.94 5.50 16.32
CA MET A 423 7.43 6.63 15.56
C MET A 423 7.97 7.96 16.06
N ALA A 424 8.29 8.08 17.35
CA ALA A 424 8.87 9.29 17.92
C ALA A 424 10.37 9.38 17.66
N LEU A 425 11.08 8.25 17.59
CA LEU A 425 12.50 8.20 17.20
C LEU A 425 12.78 8.80 15.82
N ARG A 426 11.78 8.91 14.95
CA ARG A 426 11.92 9.56 13.62
C ARG A 426 12.23 11.05 13.69
N TYR A 427 12.03 11.68 14.84
CA TYR A 427 12.35 13.10 15.05
C TYR A 427 13.67 13.28 15.81
N GLN A 428 14.28 12.18 16.26
CA GLN A 428 15.63 12.20 16.77
C GLN A 428 16.57 12.29 15.57
N ARG A 429 17.27 13.42 15.47
CA ARG A 429 18.28 13.64 14.45
C ARG A 429 19.62 13.88 15.12
N ALA A 430 20.64 13.16 14.67
CA ALA A 430 22.02 13.41 15.05
C ALA A 430 22.60 14.46 14.10
N GLU A 431 22.14 15.71 14.23
CA GLU A 431 22.75 16.84 13.51
C GLU A 431 24.01 17.29 14.26
N MET A 432 25.05 17.68 13.51
CA MET A 432 26.36 18.01 14.08
C MET A 432 26.25 19.13 15.13
N ASP A 433 25.41 20.14 14.91
CA ASP A 433 25.19 21.24 15.86
C ASP A 433 24.70 20.76 17.23
N TYR A 434 23.84 19.73 17.27
CA TYR A 434 23.40 19.13 18.53
C TYR A 434 24.53 18.34 19.20
N LEU A 435 25.35 17.64 18.41
CA LEU A 435 26.53 16.95 18.93
C LEU A 435 27.56 17.95 19.47
N THR A 436 27.71 19.13 18.84
CA THR A 436 28.52 20.24 19.33
C THR A 436 27.97 20.78 20.65
N THR A 437 26.66 21.04 20.76
CA THR A 437 26.07 21.46 22.04
C THR A 437 26.25 20.42 23.15
N VAL A 438 26.14 19.13 22.83
CA VAL A 438 26.43 18.04 23.77
C VAL A 438 27.91 18.07 24.17
N ALA A 439 28.82 18.27 23.22
CA ALA A 439 30.26 18.41 23.50
C ALA A 439 30.55 19.63 24.37
N ASP A 440 29.92 20.78 24.10
CA ASP A 440 30.06 22.01 24.90
C ASP A 440 29.54 21.81 26.33
N ASN A 441 28.40 21.14 26.49
CA ASN A 441 27.87 20.77 27.81
C ASN A 441 28.81 19.83 28.56
N VAL A 442 29.40 18.84 27.88
CA VAL A 442 30.40 17.93 28.46
C VAL A 442 31.68 18.70 28.85
N SER A 443 32.15 19.62 28.00
CA SER A 443 33.27 20.51 28.31
C SER A 443 32.98 21.35 29.55
N ALA A 444 31.80 21.97 29.64
CA ALA A 444 31.39 22.73 30.83
C ALA A 444 31.35 21.87 32.10
N MET A 445 30.90 20.60 32.00
CA MET A 445 30.93 19.66 33.13
C MET A 445 32.36 19.29 33.56
N ILE A 446 33.25 19.03 32.60
CA ILE A 446 34.67 18.75 32.87
C ILE A 446 35.30 19.97 33.57
N GLU A 447 35.10 21.17 33.04
CA GLU A 447 35.59 22.42 33.64
C GLU A 447 35.05 22.64 35.06
N ALA A 448 33.77 22.37 35.31
CA ALA A 448 33.17 22.49 36.64
C ALA A 448 33.76 21.47 37.63
N SER A 449 34.04 20.24 37.18
CA SER A 449 34.62 19.18 38.01
C SER A 449 36.11 19.37 38.31
N THR A 450 36.85 19.99 37.39
CA THR A 450 38.29 20.25 37.51
C THR A 450 38.61 21.56 38.25
N ARG A 451 37.61 22.41 38.48
CA ARG A 451 37.72 23.66 39.27
C ARG A 451 37.31 23.52 40.74
N GLN A 452 36.95 22.34 41.23
CA GLN A 452 36.83 22.10 42.67
C GLN A 452 38.20 21.69 43.24
N PRO A 453 38.81 22.51 44.14
CA PRO A 453 40.05 22.14 44.84
C PRO A 453 39.84 21.00 45.84
#